data_AF-A0A519BRI4-F1
#
_entry.id   AF-A0A519BRI4-F1
#
_cell.length_a   1.000
_cell.length_b   1.000
_cell.length_c   1.000
_cell.angle_alpha   90.00
_cell.angle_beta   90.00
_cell.angle_gamma   90.00
#
_symmetry.space_group_name_H-M   'P 1'
#
loop_
_entity.id
_entity.type
_entity.pdbx_description
1 polymer ?
#
loop_
_entity_poly.entity_id
_entity_poly.type
_entity_poly.pdbx_seq_one_letter_code
_entity_poly.pdbx_strand_id
1 'polypeptide(L)'
;MHSEIVNIPKDRIAALVGTRGRERKTIEKRGSCKLNVSSSGSITIKSVSPDNLLSVKLIVEAIGRGFNPEIAHLLFDEEYTLEIDQRV
;
A
#
# COMPACT_ATOMS: atom_id res chain seq x y z
N MET A 1 14.49 -8.37 8.94
CA MET A 1 13.50 -7.27 8.90
C MET A 1 13.62 -6.63 7.54
N HIS A 2 12.54 -6.62 6.76
CA HIS A 2 12.52 -6.17 5.37
C HIS A 2 11.87 -4.79 5.26
N SER A 3 12.27 -4.02 4.25
CA SER A 3 11.70 -2.71 3.99
C SER A 3 11.72 -2.35 2.51
N GLU A 4 10.66 -1.67 2.08
CA GLU A 4 10.49 -1.14 0.72
C GLU A 4 10.04 0.32 0.80
N ILE A 5 10.32 1.08 -0.25
CA ILE A 5 9.85 2.45 -0.41
C ILE A 5 9.03 2.54 -1.69
N VAL A 6 7.79 3.00 -1.56
CA VAL A 6 6.87 3.25 -2.68
C VAL A 6 6.55 4.73 -2.75
N ASN A 7 6.61 5.32 -3.93
CA ASN A 7 6.19 6.71 -4.13
C ASN A 7 4.81 6.74 -4.77
N ILE A 8 3.90 7.52 -4.18
CA ILE A 8 2.55 7.76 -4.70
C ILE A 8 2.32 9.24 -4.94
N PRO A 9 1.38 9.62 -5.83
CA PRO A 9 0.96 11.00 -5.98
C PRO A 9 0.45 11.60 -4.65
N LYS A 10 0.75 12.88 -4.41
CA LYS A 10 0.43 13.56 -3.12
C LYS A 10 -1.07 13.58 -2.82
N ASP A 11 -1.89 13.77 -3.85
CA ASP A 11 -3.34 13.75 -3.78
C ASP A 11 -3.90 12.37 -3.39
N ARG A 12 -3.12 11.29 -3.58
CA ARG A 12 -3.50 9.92 -3.19
C ARG A 12 -3.12 9.55 -1.76
N ILE A 13 -2.35 10.38 -1.06
CA ILE A 13 -2.01 10.14 0.36
C ILE A 13 -3.28 10.06 1.21
N ALA A 14 -4.27 10.91 0.95
CA ALA A 14 -5.53 10.92 1.69
C ALA A 14 -6.30 9.58 1.55
N ALA A 15 -6.25 8.97 0.37
CA ALA A 15 -6.86 7.65 0.13
C ALA A 15 -6.14 6.53 0.89
N LEU A 16 -4.79 6.54 0.90
CA LEU A 16 -3.99 5.56 1.64
C LEU A 16 -4.14 5.69 3.17
N VAL A 17 -4.21 6.92 3.68
CA VAL A 17 -4.33 7.17 5.12
C VAL A 17 -5.76 6.94 5.60
N GLY A 18 -6.75 7.38 4.84
CA GLY A 18 -8.16 7.33 5.18
C GLY A 18 -8.55 8.24 6.35
N THR A 19 -9.84 8.37 6.62
CA THR A 19 -10.37 9.22 7.69
C THR A 19 -9.79 8.81 9.05
N ARG A 20 -9.13 9.75 9.74
CA ARG A 20 -8.46 9.52 11.04
C ARG A 20 -7.42 8.38 11.01
N GLY A 21 -6.82 8.12 9.85
CA GLY A 21 -5.81 7.06 9.70
C GLY A 21 -6.40 5.64 9.70
N ARG A 22 -7.71 5.49 9.51
CA ARG A 22 -8.38 4.18 9.57
C ARG A 22 -7.80 3.22 8.54
N GLU A 23 -7.60 3.69 7.31
CA GLU A 23 -7.15 2.85 6.20
C GLU A 23 -5.73 2.34 6.42
N ARG A 24 -4.80 3.25 6.76
CA ARG A 24 -3.43 2.89 7.13
C ARG A 24 -3.41 1.82 8.24
N LYS A 25 -4.22 2.00 9.29
CA LYS A 25 -4.29 1.04 10.41
C LYS A 25 -4.81 -0.33 9.98
N THR A 26 -5.77 -0.37 9.05
CA THR A 26 -6.27 -1.63 8.47
C THR A 26 -5.16 -2.34 7.72
N ILE A 27 -4.44 -1.63 6.85
CA ILE A 27 -3.32 -2.18 6.07
C ILE A 27 -2.22 -2.69 7.00
N GLU A 28 -1.81 -1.90 7.98
CA GLU A 28 -0.79 -2.28 8.97
C GLU A 28 -1.19 -3.53 9.77
N LYS A 29 -2.47 -3.64 10.17
CA LYS A 29 -2.98 -4.78 10.93
C LYS A 29 -3.06 -6.05 10.09
N ARG A 30 -3.62 -5.97 8.88
CA ARG A 30 -3.79 -7.13 7.99
C ARG A 30 -2.45 -7.61 7.44
N GLY A 31 -1.58 -6.69 7.03
CA GLY A 31 -0.25 -7.00 6.51
C GLY A 31 0.81 -7.22 7.57
N SER A 32 0.47 -7.18 8.86
CA SER A 32 1.44 -7.31 9.98
C SER A 32 2.71 -6.48 9.76
N CYS A 33 2.54 -5.22 9.34
CA CYS A 33 3.60 -4.33 8.90
C CYS A 33 3.49 -2.95 9.57
N LYS A 34 4.45 -2.07 9.27
CA LYS A 34 4.42 -0.65 9.65
C LYS A 34 4.57 0.24 8.42
N LEU A 35 3.72 1.25 8.33
CA LEU A 35 3.71 2.25 7.26
C LEU A 35 4.15 3.60 7.81
N ASN A 36 5.23 4.14 7.26
CA ASN A 36 5.60 5.54 7.45
C ASN A 36 5.23 6.33 6.20
N VAL A 37 4.35 7.31 6.36
CA VAL A 37 3.76 8.11 5.28
C VAL A 37 4.35 9.51 5.35
N SER A 38 5.20 9.87 4.37
CA SER A 38 5.71 11.22 4.22
C SER A 38 4.69 12.12 3.53
N SER A 39 4.70 13.42 3.84
CA SER A 39 3.93 14.45 3.12
C SER A 39 4.35 14.61 1.66
N SER A 40 5.52 14.09 1.27
CA SER A 40 5.98 14.08 -0.13
C SER A 40 5.33 13.00 -0.99
N GLY A 41 4.63 12.04 -0.39
CA GLY A 41 4.10 10.85 -1.08
C GLY A 41 5.03 9.65 -1.05
N SER A 42 6.16 9.73 -0.35
CA SER A 42 7.05 8.58 -0.12
C SER A 42 6.55 7.74 1.07
N ILE A 43 6.27 6.47 0.82
CA ILE A 43 5.72 5.51 1.79
C ILE A 43 6.79 4.47 2.08
N THR A 44 7.26 4.41 3.32
CA THR A 44 8.16 3.34 3.77
C THR A 44 7.35 2.22 4.41
N ILE A 45 7.51 1.01 3.91
CA ILE A 45 6.87 -0.20 4.41
C ILE A 45 7.93 -1.02 5.14
N LYS A 46 7.64 -1.46 6.37
CA LYS A 46 8.51 -2.33 7.16
C LYS A 46 7.75 -3.56 7.62
N SER A 47 8.29 -4.74 7.35
CA SER A 47 7.67 -6.03 7.72
C SER A 47 8.73 -7.03 8.16
N VAL A 48 8.31 -8.01 8.98
CA VAL A 48 9.13 -9.19 9.30
C VAL A 48 9.00 -10.24 8.21
N SER A 49 7.83 -10.38 7.59
CA SER A 49 7.56 -11.31 6.49
C SER A 49 7.79 -10.64 5.12
N PRO A 50 8.59 -11.25 4.22
CA PRO A 50 8.72 -10.82 2.83
C PRO A 50 7.41 -10.84 2.05
N ASP A 51 6.56 -11.84 2.26
CA ASP A 51 5.29 -11.98 1.53
C ASP A 51 4.34 -10.85 1.89
N ASN A 52 4.22 -10.56 3.20
CA ASN A 52 3.47 -9.40 3.68
C ASN A 52 4.02 -8.08 3.17
N LEU A 53 5.35 -7.95 3.06
CA LEU A 53 5.97 -6.76 2.48
C LEU A 53 5.54 -6.57 1.02
N LEU A 54 5.53 -7.66 0.25
CA LEU A 54 5.14 -7.67 -1.16
C LEU A 54 3.65 -7.32 -1.33
N SER A 55 2.74 -8.01 -0.61
CA SER A 55 1.30 -7.70 -0.68
C SER A 55 1.01 -6.25 -0.33
N VAL A 56 1.59 -5.73 0.76
CA VAL A 56 1.39 -4.34 1.18
C VAL A 56 1.99 -3.36 0.18
N LYS A 57 3.13 -3.68 -0.44
CA LYS A 57 3.72 -2.88 -1.52
C LYS A 57 2.74 -2.75 -2.69
N LEU A 58 2.17 -3.86 -3.16
CA LEU A 58 1.21 -3.85 -4.26
C LEU A 58 -0.06 -3.07 -3.90
N ILE A 59 -0.54 -3.18 -2.67
CA ILE A 59 -1.69 -2.39 -2.18
C ILE A 59 -1.40 -0.89 -2.24
N VAL A 60 -0.22 -0.46 -1.74
CA VAL A 60 0.18 0.95 -1.76
C VAL A 60 0.32 1.46 -3.20
N GLU A 61 0.92 0.65 -4.09
CA GLU A 61 1.03 0.97 -5.51
C GLU A 61 -0.35 1.10 -6.18
N ALA A 62 -1.26 0.15 -5.96
CA ALA A 62 -2.62 0.20 -6.49
C ALA A 62 -3.37 1.46 -6.03
N ILE A 63 -3.32 1.79 -4.73
CA ILE A 63 -3.95 3.02 -4.21
C ILE A 63 -3.32 4.26 -4.85
N GLY A 64 -2.00 4.27 -5.02
CA GLY A 64 -1.27 5.33 -5.71
C GLY A 64 -1.65 5.49 -7.17
N ARG A 65 -2.02 4.40 -7.84
CA ARG A 65 -2.50 4.36 -9.24
C ARG A 65 -3.98 4.68 -9.42
N GLY A 66 -4.72 4.91 -8.33
CA GLY A 66 -6.11 5.37 -8.38
C GLY A 66 -7.15 4.36 -7.89
N PHE A 67 -6.76 3.13 -7.57
CA PHE A 67 -7.70 2.15 -7.02
C PHE A 67 -8.25 2.61 -5.66
N ASN A 68 -9.52 2.32 -5.41
CA ASN A 68 -10.13 2.47 -4.08
C ASN A 68 -9.45 1.47 -3.11
N PRO A 69 -9.10 1.86 -1.87
CA PRO A 69 -8.55 0.94 -0.88
C PRO A 69 -9.28 -0.40 -0.72
N GLU A 70 -10.62 -0.41 -0.79
CA GLU A 70 -11.41 -1.65 -0.71
C GLU A 70 -11.10 -2.64 -1.85
N ILE A 71 -10.82 -2.14 -3.06
CA ILE A 71 -10.41 -2.96 -4.20
C ILE A 71 -8.95 -3.38 -4.05
N ALA A 72 -8.08 -2.45 -3.64
CA ALA A 72 -6.66 -2.76 -3.43
C ALA A 72 -6.47 -3.87 -2.37
N HIS A 73 -7.34 -3.93 -1.36
CA HIS A 73 -7.36 -4.95 -0.32
C HIS A 73 -7.52 -6.40 -0.79
N LEU A 74 -7.94 -6.61 -2.04
CA LEU A 74 -7.96 -7.94 -2.64
C LEU A 74 -6.54 -8.51 -2.75
N LEU A 75 -5.51 -7.66 -2.86
CA LEU A 75 -4.10 -8.06 -2.93
C LEU A 75 -3.51 -8.62 -1.62
N PHE A 76 -4.32 -8.71 -0.57
CA PHE A 76 -3.97 -9.53 0.60
C PHE A 76 -4.21 -11.03 0.37
N ASP A 77 -4.98 -11.36 -0.65
CA ASP A 77 -5.24 -12.72 -1.10
C ASP A 77 -4.33 -13.03 -2.29
N GLU A 78 -3.64 -14.17 -2.22
CA GLU A 78 -2.64 -14.60 -3.20
C GLU A 78 -3.26 -14.94 -4.57
N GLU A 79 -4.58 -15.12 -4.64
CA GLU A 79 -5.29 -15.29 -5.90
C GLU A 79 -5.38 -14.00 -6.73
N TYR A 80 -5.08 -12.84 -6.13
CA TYR A 80 -5.12 -11.55 -6.80
C TYR A 80 -3.72 -10.98 -6.99
N THR A 81 -3.50 -10.37 -8.16
CA THR A 81 -2.26 -9.65 -8.46
C THR A 81 -2.54 -8.30 -9.10
N LEU A 82 -1.57 -7.39 -9.00
CA LEU A 82 -1.62 -6.08 -9.64
C LEU A 82 -0.79 -6.14 -10.92
N GLU A 83 -1.46 -5.97 -12.06
CA GLU A 83 -0.80 -5.77 -13.35
C GLU A 83 -0.80 -4.29 -13.71
N ILE A 84 0.36 -3.77 -14.13
CA ILE A 84 0.50 -2.39 -14.59
C ILE A 84 0.90 -2.44 -16.07
N ASP A 85 -0.02 -2.05 -16.95
CA ASP A 85 0.30 -1.88 -18.36
C ASP A 85 1.23 -0.68 -18.55
N GLN A 86 2.37 -0.90 -19.21
CA GLN A 86 3.43 0.09 -19.45
C GLN A 86 3.27 0.79 -20.81
N ARG A 87 2.19 0.53 -21.57
CA ARG A 87 2.01 0.99 -22.96
C ARG A 87 1.30 2.35 -23.13
N VAL A 88 1.28 3.19 -22.10
CA VAL A 88 0.69 4.54 -22.16
C VAL A 88 1.74 5.63 -22.06
#